data_AF-F8QDK1-F1
#
_entry.id   AF-F8QDK1-F1
#
_cell.length_a   1.000
_cell.length_b   1.000
_cell.length_c   1.000
_cell.angle_alpha   90.00
_cell.angle_beta   90.00
_cell.angle_gamma   90.00
#
_symmetry.space_group_name_H-M   'P 1'
#
loop_
_entity.id
_entity.type
_entity.pdbx_description
1 polymer ?
#
loop_
_entity_poly.entity_id
_entity_poly.type
_entity_poly.pdbx_seq_one_letter_code
_entity_poly.pdbx_strand_id
1 'polypeptide(L)'
;DLFGHFQSLAAHSELPDLQTLENDVCKLHQRYTHAKSFEQAQQQCGPLKGPGEVLIGSEWKPRQGSHSTAKESTQSEKDFVGDGTLACSMLFMQDAIVARELAYSISEGDIGRAYECIKIMLFTFAGSTHTKYATYLLKMICNLELECSPELKDAILSNWLVNLEGLPSKFYGGDFMQEYYNDILQHS
;
A
#
# COMPACT_ATOMS: atom_id res chain seq x y z
N ASP A 1 1.22 -17.74 15.26
CA ASP A 1 1.03 -17.77 13.81
C ASP A 1 -0.47 -17.72 13.51
N LEU A 2 -0.86 -17.03 12.44
CA LEU A 2 -2.26 -16.83 12.05
C LEU A 2 -2.96 -18.17 11.79
N PHE A 3 -2.29 -19.07 11.06
CA PHE A 3 -2.84 -20.38 10.75
C PHE A 3 -3.04 -21.23 12.02
N GLY A 4 -2.08 -21.19 12.96
CA GLY A 4 -2.22 -21.87 14.25
C GLY A 4 -3.37 -21.32 15.11
N HIS A 5 -3.64 -20.01 15.06
CA HIS A 5 -4.77 -19.40 15.76
C HIS A 5 -6.11 -19.91 15.21
N PHE A 6 -6.30 -19.91 13.89
CA PHE A 6 -7.53 -20.42 13.29
C PHE A 6 -7.69 -21.94 13.44
N GLN A 7 -6.59 -22.71 13.44
CA GLN A 7 -6.61 -24.14 13.76
C GLN A 7 -7.08 -24.39 15.20
N SER A 8 -6.63 -23.57 16.15
CA SER A 8 -7.09 -23.64 17.55
C SER A 8 -8.57 -23.30 17.67
N LEU A 9 -9.04 -22.25 16.99
CA LEU A 9 -10.46 -21.87 16.98
C LEU A 9 -11.34 -22.97 16.36
N ALA A 10 -10.87 -23.60 15.30
CA ALA A 10 -11.55 -24.74 14.67
C ALA A 10 -11.71 -25.91 15.66
N ALA A 11 -10.68 -26.20 16.45
CA ALA A 11 -10.70 -27.28 17.45
C ALA A 11 -11.74 -27.05 18.56
N HIS A 12 -12.07 -25.79 18.86
CA HIS A 12 -13.08 -25.41 19.86
C HIS A 12 -14.44 -25.08 19.24
N SER A 13 -14.61 -25.24 17.91
CA SER A 13 -15.83 -24.87 17.16
C SER A 13 -16.22 -23.39 17.31
N GLU A 14 -15.22 -22.53 17.50
CA GLU A 14 -15.36 -21.07 17.62
C GLU A 14 -14.92 -20.33 16.35
N LEU A 15 -14.96 -21.02 15.20
CA LEU A 15 -14.49 -20.44 13.94
C LEU A 15 -15.46 -19.33 13.50
N PRO A 16 -14.98 -18.10 13.26
CA PRO A 16 -15.86 -17.00 12.87
C PRO A 16 -16.46 -17.27 11.50
N ASP A 17 -17.73 -16.92 11.35
CA ASP A 17 -18.41 -16.96 10.06
C ASP A 17 -17.80 -15.94 9.08
N LEU A 18 -17.94 -16.20 7.78
CA LEU A 18 -17.44 -15.33 6.72
C LEU A 18 -17.99 -13.91 6.88
N GLN A 19 -19.27 -13.75 7.22
CA GLN A 19 -19.87 -12.44 7.42
C GLN A 19 -19.25 -11.68 8.60
N THR A 20 -18.80 -12.40 9.63
CA THR A 20 -18.09 -11.79 10.77
C THR A 20 -16.73 -11.26 10.31
N LEU A 21 -15.99 -12.05 9.54
CA LEU A 21 -14.70 -11.66 8.99
C LEU A 21 -14.83 -10.47 8.03
N GLU A 22 -15.84 -10.45 7.15
CA GLU A 22 -16.12 -9.32 6.26
C GLU A 22 -16.43 -8.04 7.03
N ASN A 23 -17.24 -8.14 8.09
CA ASN A 23 -17.54 -7.02 8.96
C ASN A 23 -16.28 -6.49 9.66
N ASP A 24 -15.38 -7.37 10.08
CA ASP A 24 -14.13 -6.99 10.73
C ASP A 24 -13.14 -6.37 9.73
N VAL A 25 -13.05 -6.89 8.51
CA VAL A 25 -12.29 -6.27 7.42
C VAL A 25 -12.82 -4.88 7.11
N CYS A 26 -14.14 -4.70 7.02
CA CYS A 26 -14.75 -3.39 6.83
C CYS A 26 -14.35 -2.40 7.93
N LYS A 27 -14.38 -2.83 9.20
CA LYS A 27 -13.93 -1.99 10.34
C LYS A 27 -12.45 -1.65 10.23
N LEU A 28 -11.59 -2.62 9.92
CA LEU A 28 -10.15 -2.39 9.77
C LEU A 28 -9.86 -1.42 8.62
N HIS A 29 -10.50 -1.62 7.47
CA HIS A 29 -10.38 -0.72 6.33
C HIS A 29 -10.80 0.70 6.70
N GLN A 30 -11.99 0.87 7.29
CA GLN A 30 -12.50 2.18 7.70
C GLN A 30 -11.59 2.90 8.70
N ARG A 31 -10.94 2.14 9.59
CA ARG A 31 -10.08 2.68 10.66
C ARG A 31 -8.66 2.97 10.23
N TYR A 32 -8.08 2.19 9.32
CA TYR A 32 -6.63 2.20 9.11
C TYR A 32 -6.21 2.48 7.67
N THR A 33 -7.09 2.21 6.71
CA THR A 33 -6.77 2.29 5.28
C THR A 33 -7.66 3.30 4.54
N HIS A 34 -8.66 3.86 5.19
CA HIS A 34 -9.55 4.81 4.55
C HIS A 34 -8.94 6.22 4.56
N ALA A 35 -9.07 6.99 3.49
CA ALA A 35 -8.46 8.34 3.40
C ALA A 35 -8.88 9.25 4.58
N LYS A 36 -10.13 9.16 5.04
CA LYS A 36 -10.63 9.95 6.19
C LYS A 36 -10.01 9.54 7.52
N SER A 37 -9.50 8.31 7.67
CA SER A 37 -8.90 7.90 8.94
C SER A 37 -7.60 8.65 9.21
N PHE A 38 -6.86 9.00 8.15
CA PHE A 38 -5.69 9.87 8.24
C PHE A 38 -6.07 11.28 8.74
N GLU A 39 -7.08 11.90 8.12
CA GLU A 39 -7.55 13.23 8.53
C GLU A 39 -8.03 13.23 10.01
N GLN A 40 -8.70 12.16 10.42
CA GLN A 40 -9.14 11.96 11.81
C GLN A 40 -7.97 11.71 12.77
N ALA A 41 -6.89 11.07 12.33
CA ALA A 41 -5.70 10.92 13.18
C ALA A 41 -4.96 12.26 13.34
N GLN A 42 -5.00 13.13 12.33
CA GLN A 42 -4.39 14.46 12.38
C GLN A 42 -5.19 15.48 13.21
N GLN A 43 -6.51 15.35 13.29
CA GLN A 43 -7.38 16.20 14.09
C GLN A 43 -7.64 15.52 15.44
N GLN A 44 -7.58 16.25 16.56
CA GLN A 44 -7.94 15.65 17.86
C GLN A 44 -9.45 15.39 17.89
N CYS A 45 -9.92 14.26 17.37
CA CYS A 45 -11.32 13.90 17.43
C CYS A 45 -11.67 13.50 18.87
N GLY A 46 -12.70 14.14 19.42
CA GLY A 46 -13.23 13.90 20.76
C GLY A 46 -13.76 12.48 20.98
N PRO A 47 -14.48 12.23 22.10
CA PRO A 47 -14.85 10.88 22.53
C PRO A 47 -15.62 10.12 21.44
N LEU A 48 -15.28 8.84 21.32
CA LEU A 48 -15.69 7.93 20.25
C LEU A 48 -17.23 7.93 20.03
N LYS A 49 -17.69 8.26 18.82
CA LYS A 49 -19.08 8.23 18.37
C LYS A 49 -19.35 7.27 17.19
N GLY A 50 -18.36 6.60 16.58
CA GLY A 50 -18.62 5.78 15.38
C GLY A 50 -17.65 4.64 15.03
N PRO A 51 -18.05 3.71 14.12
CA PRO A 51 -17.30 2.49 13.78
C PRO A 51 -15.93 2.73 13.10
N GLY A 52 -15.70 3.91 12.54
CA GLY A 52 -14.46 4.29 11.86
C GLY A 52 -13.45 5.07 12.70
N GLU A 53 -13.76 5.39 13.96
CA GLU A 53 -12.83 6.16 14.80
C GLU A 53 -11.74 5.26 15.41
N VAL A 54 -10.55 5.83 15.54
CA VAL A 54 -9.39 5.13 16.06
C VAL A 54 -9.41 5.17 17.58
N LEU A 55 -9.18 4.00 18.20
CA LEU A 55 -9.02 3.93 19.65
C LEU A 55 -7.79 4.73 20.06
N ILE A 56 -7.99 5.78 20.86
CA ILE A 56 -6.89 6.51 21.48
C ILE A 56 -6.16 5.53 22.40
N GLY A 57 -4.93 5.18 22.03
CA GLY A 57 -4.08 4.30 22.82
C GLY A 57 -3.76 4.91 24.18
N SER A 58 -3.41 4.08 25.15
CA SER A 58 -2.77 4.57 26.37
C SER A 58 -1.35 5.04 26.04
N GLU A 59 -0.89 6.06 26.77
CA GLU A 59 0.45 6.62 26.59
C GLU A 59 1.51 5.51 26.64
N TRP A 60 2.36 5.46 25.61
CA TRP A 60 3.43 4.48 25.53
C TRP A 60 4.47 4.75 26.62
N LYS A 61 4.65 3.78 27.53
CA LYS A 61 5.67 3.87 28.58
C LYS A 61 6.94 3.15 28.13
N PRO A 62 8.09 3.83 28.00
CA PRO A 62 9.33 3.17 27.65
C PRO A 62 9.66 2.08 28.65
N ARG A 63 10.02 0.90 28.14
CA ARG A 63 10.58 -0.18 28.96
C ARG A 63 11.91 0.34 29.51
N GLN A 64 12.07 0.40 30.84
CA GLN A 64 13.29 0.89 31.48
C GLN A 64 14.50 0.02 31.10
N GLY A 65 15.15 0.38 30.00
CA GLY A 65 16.46 -0.10 29.58
C GLY A 65 17.38 1.12 29.54
N SER A 66 18.40 1.12 30.39
CA SER A 66 19.39 2.18 30.47
C SER A 66 20.13 2.32 29.14
N HIS A 67 19.92 3.43 28.41
CA HIS A 67 20.99 4.10 27.68
C HIS A 67 20.61 5.56 27.37
N SER A 68 21.62 6.40 27.44
CA SER A 68 21.55 7.82 27.78
C SER A 68 21.26 8.72 26.59
N THR A 69 20.35 9.67 26.82
CA THR A 69 20.11 10.99 26.18
C THR A 69 21.00 11.41 25.00
N ALA A 70 20.36 11.63 23.84
CA ALA A 70 20.69 12.72 22.93
C ALA A 70 19.54 13.74 22.96
N LYS A 71 19.84 14.97 23.38
CA LYS A 71 18.93 16.12 23.33
C LYS A 71 18.86 16.59 21.88
N GLU A 72 17.72 16.42 21.23
CA GLU A 72 17.40 17.18 20.01
C GLU A 72 16.51 18.37 20.34
N SER A 73 16.92 19.50 19.79
CA SER A 73 16.44 20.85 20.04
C SER A 73 14.97 21.03 19.66
N THR A 74 14.16 21.37 20.67
CA THR A 74 12.77 21.80 20.55
C THR A 74 12.72 23.15 19.82
N GLN A 75 12.46 23.14 18.51
CA GLN A 75 11.77 24.25 17.87
C GLN A 75 10.28 24.03 18.07
N SER A 76 9.63 24.94 18.79
CA SER A 76 8.20 24.95 19.04
C SER A 76 7.43 25.22 17.75
N GLU A 77 7.23 24.19 16.94
CA GLU A 77 6.18 24.17 15.93
C GLU A 77 4.84 23.96 16.64
N LYS A 78 3.89 24.87 16.34
CA LYS A 78 2.52 24.95 16.84
C LYS A 78 1.97 23.60 17.32
N ASP A 79 1.44 23.58 18.55
CA ASP A 79 0.81 22.43 19.22
C ASP A 79 0.05 21.52 18.24
N PHE A 80 0.74 20.52 17.70
CA PHE A 80 0.10 19.49 16.89
C PHE A 80 -0.65 18.58 17.84
N VAL A 81 -1.97 18.65 17.76
CA VAL A 81 -2.87 18.09 18.76
C VAL A 81 -3.25 16.62 18.45
N GLY A 82 -3.00 16.16 17.22
CA GLY A 82 -3.31 14.80 16.75
C GLY A 82 -2.22 13.75 17.02
N ASP A 83 -2.38 12.55 16.46
CA ASP A 83 -1.38 11.48 16.47
C ASP A 83 -0.71 11.35 15.10
N GLY A 84 0.48 11.94 14.98
CA GLY A 84 1.23 12.00 13.74
C GLY A 84 1.85 10.66 13.37
N THR A 85 2.19 9.83 14.37
CA THR A 85 2.78 8.50 14.13
C THR A 85 1.72 7.56 13.56
N LEU A 86 0.52 7.60 14.14
CA LEU A 86 -0.64 6.86 13.63
C LEU A 86 -1.01 7.34 12.23
N ALA A 87 -1.10 8.65 12.01
CA ALA A 87 -1.42 9.23 10.71
C ALA A 87 -0.42 8.78 9.62
N CYS A 88 0.88 8.88 9.89
CA CYS A 88 1.92 8.37 8.98
C CYS A 88 1.81 6.86 8.74
N SER A 89 1.50 6.08 9.77
CA SER A 89 1.33 4.63 9.64
C SER A 89 0.13 4.26 8.77
N MET A 90 -0.96 5.03 8.84
CA MET A 90 -2.13 4.85 7.98
C MET A 90 -1.84 5.15 6.51
N LEU A 91 -1.13 6.24 6.22
CA LEU A 91 -0.69 6.54 4.86
C LEU A 91 0.21 5.43 4.31
N PHE A 92 1.16 4.96 5.11
CA PHE A 92 2.01 3.84 4.75
C PHE A 92 1.19 2.58 4.42
N MET A 93 0.18 2.25 5.22
CA MET A 93 -0.69 1.09 4.95
C MET A 93 -1.48 1.24 3.65
N GLN A 94 -1.94 2.45 3.31
CA GLN A 94 -2.62 2.72 2.05
C GLN A 94 -1.70 2.47 0.86
N ASP A 95 -0.50 3.05 0.88
CA ASP A 95 0.49 2.86 -0.18
C ASP A 95 0.94 1.40 -0.29
N ALA A 96 1.16 0.72 0.85
CA ALA A 96 1.58 -0.67 0.90
C ALA A 96 0.53 -1.63 0.31
N ILE A 97 -0.76 -1.36 0.51
CA ILE A 97 -1.84 -2.16 -0.07
C ILE A 97 -1.85 -2.03 -1.59
N VAL A 98 -1.71 -0.81 -2.12
CA VAL A 98 -1.64 -0.58 -3.57
C VAL A 98 -0.40 -1.25 -4.17
N ALA A 99 0.76 -1.14 -3.52
CA ALA A 99 1.99 -1.78 -3.99
C ALA A 99 1.89 -3.32 -3.97
N ARG A 100 1.26 -3.88 -2.93
CA ARG A 100 1.01 -5.32 -2.83
C ARG A 100 0.03 -5.80 -3.90
N GLU A 101 -1.02 -5.03 -4.17
CA GLU A 101 -1.99 -5.30 -5.21
C GLU A 101 -1.35 -5.28 -6.60
N LEU A 102 -0.49 -4.31 -6.88
CA LEU A 102 0.30 -4.25 -8.10
C LEU A 102 1.16 -5.52 -8.27
N ALA A 103 1.86 -5.94 -7.22
CA ALA A 103 2.68 -7.15 -7.26
C ALA A 103 1.87 -8.42 -7.55
N TYR A 104 0.69 -8.57 -6.94
CA TYR A 104 -0.19 -9.71 -7.25
C TYR A 104 -0.71 -9.66 -8.68
N SER A 105 -1.18 -8.51 -9.12
CA SER A 105 -1.70 -8.31 -10.48
C SER A 105 -0.65 -8.64 -11.54
N ILE A 106 0.59 -8.18 -11.33
CA ILE A 106 1.72 -8.53 -12.19
C ILE A 106 1.94 -10.03 -12.18
N SER A 107 2.03 -10.67 -11.01
CA SER A 107 2.31 -12.11 -10.94
C SER A 107 1.24 -12.93 -11.65
N GLU A 108 -0.03 -12.56 -11.51
CA GLU A 108 -1.19 -13.21 -12.12
C GLU A 108 -1.30 -12.94 -13.63
N GLY A 109 -0.55 -11.97 -14.17
CA GLY A 109 -0.65 -11.55 -15.57
C GLY A 109 -1.80 -10.59 -15.86
N ASP A 110 -2.46 -10.06 -14.84
CA ASP A 110 -3.56 -9.10 -14.99
C ASP A 110 -3.01 -7.68 -15.13
N ILE A 111 -2.65 -7.32 -16.36
CA ILE A 111 -2.11 -6.00 -16.65
C ILE A 111 -3.13 -4.88 -16.50
N GLY A 112 -4.42 -5.16 -16.69
CA GLY A 112 -5.48 -4.19 -16.50
C GLY A 112 -5.54 -3.72 -15.05
N ARG A 113 -5.56 -4.68 -14.12
CA ARG A 113 -5.54 -4.41 -12.68
C ARG A 113 -4.23 -3.74 -12.24
N ALA A 114 -3.09 -4.20 -12.75
CA ALA A 114 -1.79 -3.55 -12.51
C ALA A 114 -1.78 -2.08 -12.97
N TYR A 115 -2.37 -1.80 -14.13
CA TYR A 115 -2.45 -0.45 -14.68
C TYR A 115 -3.36 0.47 -13.85
N GLU A 116 -4.47 -0.04 -13.29
CA GLU A 116 -5.28 0.73 -12.34
C GLU A 116 -4.51 1.05 -11.04
N CYS A 117 -3.68 0.12 -10.53
CA CYS A 117 -2.79 0.42 -9.41
C CYS A 117 -1.79 1.55 -9.76
N ILE A 118 -1.23 1.55 -10.98
CA ILE A 118 -0.30 2.59 -11.44
C ILE A 118 -0.97 3.97 -11.45
N LYS A 119 -2.24 4.07 -11.86
CA LYS A 119 -3.01 5.33 -11.79
C LYS A 119 -3.16 5.85 -10.37
N ILE A 120 -3.32 4.96 -9.39
CA ILE A 120 -3.38 5.34 -7.97
C ILE A 120 -1.99 5.78 -7.49
N MET A 121 -0.94 5.03 -7.82
CA MET A 121 0.44 5.36 -7.44
C MET A 121 0.93 6.70 -8.00
N LEU A 122 0.37 7.19 -9.11
CA LEU A 122 0.63 8.55 -9.60
C LEU A 122 0.45 9.59 -8.48
N PHE A 123 -0.62 9.47 -7.69
CA PHE A 123 -0.91 10.40 -6.60
C PHE A 123 0.09 10.25 -5.45
N THR A 124 0.48 9.02 -5.10
CA THR A 124 1.53 8.75 -4.12
C THR A 124 2.85 9.43 -4.54
N PHE A 125 3.26 9.28 -5.80
CA PHE A 125 4.49 9.93 -6.29
C PHE A 125 4.35 11.45 -6.36
N ALA A 126 3.18 11.98 -6.75
CA ALA A 126 2.93 13.42 -6.81
C ALA A 126 3.02 14.08 -5.43
N GLY A 127 2.63 13.37 -4.37
CA GLY A 127 2.75 13.81 -2.98
C GLY A 127 4.15 13.61 -2.36
N SER A 128 5.08 12.98 -3.07
CA SER A 128 6.41 12.64 -2.57
C SER A 128 7.51 13.57 -3.11
N THR A 129 8.75 13.36 -2.66
CA THR A 129 9.94 14.01 -3.25
C THR A 129 10.32 13.48 -4.64
N HIS A 130 9.62 12.45 -5.13
CA HIS A 130 9.90 11.73 -6.37
C HIS A 130 9.10 12.25 -7.58
N THR A 131 9.07 13.57 -7.78
CA THR A 131 8.27 14.26 -8.81
C THR A 131 8.56 13.84 -10.25
N LYS A 132 9.77 13.33 -10.53
CA LYS A 132 10.13 12.75 -11.84
C LYS A 132 9.27 11.55 -12.19
N TYR A 133 9.03 10.66 -11.22
CA TYR A 133 8.20 9.48 -11.40
C TYR A 133 6.73 9.89 -11.61
N ALA A 134 6.24 10.87 -10.84
CA ALA A 134 4.90 11.42 -11.05
C ALA A 134 4.73 11.98 -12.48
N THR A 135 5.71 12.75 -12.97
CA THR A 135 5.68 13.31 -14.33
C THR A 135 5.71 12.21 -15.39
N TYR A 136 6.53 11.17 -15.20
CA TYR A 136 6.63 10.06 -16.12
C TYR A 136 5.33 9.25 -16.19
N LEU A 137 4.77 8.88 -15.03
CA LEU A 137 3.49 8.16 -14.95
C LEU A 137 2.34 8.98 -15.55
N LEU A 138 2.29 10.29 -15.27
CA LEU A 138 1.26 11.16 -15.84
C LEU A 138 1.33 11.17 -17.37
N LYS A 139 2.52 11.34 -17.93
CA LYS A 139 2.71 11.29 -19.40
C LYS A 139 2.30 9.94 -19.98
N MET A 140 2.71 8.84 -19.34
CA MET A 140 2.34 7.50 -19.76
C MET A 140 0.81 7.31 -19.77
N ILE A 141 0.13 7.70 -18.70
CA ILE A 141 -1.33 7.59 -18.58
C ILE A 141 -2.01 8.48 -19.63
N CYS A 142 -1.56 9.73 -19.82
CA CYS A 142 -2.11 10.59 -20.86
C CYS A 142 -1.95 9.98 -22.26
N ASN A 143 -0.77 9.43 -22.58
CA ASN A 143 -0.54 8.80 -23.87
C ASN A 143 -1.49 7.59 -24.08
N LEU A 144 -1.64 6.74 -23.06
CA LEU A 144 -2.47 5.55 -23.14
C LEU A 144 -3.98 5.86 -23.18
N GLU A 145 -4.43 6.87 -22.45
CA GLU A 145 -5.86 7.20 -22.33
C GLU A 145 -6.36 8.22 -23.37
N LEU A 146 -5.49 9.12 -23.85
CA LEU A 146 -5.88 10.25 -24.69
C LEU A 146 -5.30 10.22 -26.10
N GLU A 147 -4.13 9.58 -26.31
CA GLU A 147 -3.43 9.60 -27.61
C GLU A 147 -3.49 8.25 -28.34
N CYS A 148 -3.54 7.14 -27.61
CA CYS A 148 -3.59 5.80 -28.20
C CYS A 148 -5.00 5.43 -28.66
N SER A 149 -5.10 4.71 -29.78
CA SER A 149 -6.33 3.98 -30.09
C SER A 149 -6.52 2.83 -29.09
N PRO A 150 -7.74 2.33 -28.88
CA PRO A 150 -8.00 1.20 -27.99
C PRO A 150 -7.14 -0.03 -28.32
N GLU A 151 -6.96 -0.33 -29.60
CA GLU A 151 -6.17 -1.47 -30.07
C GLU A 151 -4.67 -1.28 -29.78
N LEU A 152 -4.16 -0.06 -29.92
CA LEU A 152 -2.78 0.27 -29.60
C LEU A 152 -2.54 0.21 -28.09
N LYS A 153 -3.48 0.70 -27.28
CA LYS A 153 -3.42 0.62 -25.82
C LYS A 153 -3.34 -0.85 -25.37
N ASP A 154 -4.23 -1.69 -25.88
CA ASP A 154 -4.25 -3.12 -25.57
C ASP A 154 -2.96 -3.82 -26.00
N ALA A 155 -2.44 -3.49 -27.18
CA ALA A 155 -1.17 -4.01 -27.66
C ALA A 155 0.01 -3.59 -26.77
N ILE A 156 0.05 -2.32 -26.31
CA ILE A 156 1.10 -1.84 -25.40
C ILE A 156 1.02 -2.55 -24.06
N LEU A 157 -0.16 -2.59 -23.43
CA LEU A 157 -0.34 -3.21 -22.12
C LEU A 157 -0.05 -4.72 -22.17
N SER A 158 -0.50 -5.41 -23.22
CA SER A 158 -0.22 -6.85 -23.38
C SER A 158 1.27 -7.18 -23.47
N ASN A 159 2.10 -6.22 -23.88
CA ASN A 159 3.55 -6.38 -23.96
C ASN A 159 4.30 -6.01 -22.67
N TRP A 160 3.63 -5.46 -21.65
CA TRP A 160 4.29 -5.08 -20.40
C TRP A 160 4.64 -6.26 -19.51
N LEU A 161 3.89 -7.36 -19.60
CA LEU A 161 4.10 -8.56 -18.80
C LEU A 161 4.59 -9.71 -19.67
N VAL A 162 5.56 -10.45 -19.14
CA VAL A 162 6.15 -11.60 -19.82
C VAL A 162 6.16 -12.81 -18.90
N ASN A 163 5.90 -13.98 -19.47
CA ASN A 163 5.95 -15.26 -18.76
C ASN A 163 6.78 -16.24 -19.58
N LEU A 164 8.06 -16.37 -19.21
CA LEU A 164 9.01 -17.23 -19.92
C LEU A 164 8.80 -18.72 -19.64
N GLU A 165 8.28 -19.04 -18.46
CA GLU A 165 8.07 -20.42 -18.03
C GLU A 165 6.73 -20.99 -18.53
N GLY A 166 5.79 -20.13 -18.93
CA GLY A 166 4.43 -20.50 -19.29
C GLY A 166 3.59 -20.99 -18.11
N LEU A 167 4.06 -20.80 -16.87
CA LEU A 167 3.39 -21.26 -15.66
C LEU A 167 2.42 -20.21 -15.11
N PRO A 168 1.27 -20.61 -14.54
CA PRO A 168 0.38 -19.68 -13.85
C PRO A 168 1.10 -18.92 -12.73
N SER A 169 0.76 -17.64 -12.56
CA SER A 169 1.32 -16.77 -11.51
C SER A 169 2.84 -16.53 -11.60
N LYS A 170 3.45 -16.73 -12.77
CA LYS A 170 4.89 -16.54 -13.06
C LYS A 170 5.14 -15.44 -14.09
N PHE A 171 4.26 -14.44 -14.15
CA PHE A 171 4.50 -13.26 -14.96
C PHE A 171 5.45 -12.28 -14.26
N TYR A 172 6.25 -11.59 -15.05
CA TYR A 172 7.19 -10.56 -14.63
C TYR A 172 7.02 -9.32 -15.50
N GLY A 173 7.42 -8.16 -14.97
CA GLY A 173 7.56 -6.96 -15.80
C GLY A 173 8.58 -7.20 -16.91
N GLY A 174 8.25 -6.81 -18.14
CA GLY A 174 9.15 -6.94 -19.29
C GLY A 174 10.45 -6.13 -19.12
N ASP A 175 10.38 -5.02 -18.38
CA ASP A 175 11.54 -4.21 -18.00
C ASP A 175 12.52 -4.99 -17.11
N PHE A 176 12.00 -5.73 -16.12
CA PHE A 176 12.81 -6.56 -15.23
C PHE A 176 13.57 -7.64 -16.00
N MET A 177 12.94 -8.23 -17.02
CA MET A 177 13.62 -9.17 -17.91
C MET A 177 14.73 -8.49 -18.73
N GLN A 178 14.48 -7.28 -19.24
CA GLN A 178 15.48 -6.52 -19.97
C GLN A 178 16.67 -6.17 -19.07
N GLU A 179 16.44 -5.76 -17.82
CA GLU A 179 17.49 -5.51 -16.83
C GLU A 179 18.31 -6.75 -16.52
N TYR A 180 17.65 -7.90 -16.29
CA TYR A 180 18.32 -9.17 -16.03
C TYR A 180 19.27 -9.57 -17.17
N TYR A 181 18.84 -9.45 -18.44
CA TYR A 181 19.70 -9.76 -19.57
C TYR A 181 20.84 -8.75 -19.75
N ASN A 182 20.58 -7.46 -19.51
CA ASN A 182 21.62 -6.44 -19.54
C ASN A 182 22.70 -6.72 -18.49
N ASP A 183 22.32 -7.19 -17.29
CA ASP A 183 23.25 -7.54 -16.23
C ASP A 183 24.13 -8.75 -16.60
N ILE A 184 23.54 -9.80 -17.19
CA ILE A 184 24.30 -10.96 -17.69
C ILE A 184 25.36 -10.55 -18.72
N LEU A 185 25.01 -9.66 -19.66
CA LEU A 185 25.92 -9.22 -20.72
C LEU A 185 27.08 -8.36 -20.21
N GLN A 186 26.89 -7.65 -19.09
CA GLN A 186 27.97 -6.85 -18.48
C GLN A 186 28.99 -7.72 -17.72
N HIS A 187 28.58 -8.92 -17.30
CA HIS A 187 29.40 -9.84 -16.51
C HIS A 187 29.90 -11.06 -17.32
N SER A 188 29.67 -11.09 -18.64
CA SER A 188 30.16 -12.10 -19.59
C SER A 188 31.39 -11.63 -20.35
#